data_AF-A0A8T0HWM5-F1
#
_entry.id   AF-A0A8T0HWM5-F1
#
_cell.length_a   1.000
_cell.length_b   1.000
_cell.length_c   1.000
_cell.angle_alpha   90.00
_cell.angle_beta   90.00
_cell.angle_gamma   90.00
#
_symmetry.space_group_name_H-M   'P 1'
#
loop_
_entity.id
_entity.type
_entity.pdbx_description
1 polymer ?
#
loop_
_entity_poly.entity_id
_entity_poly.type
_entity_poly.pdbx_seq_one_letter_code
_entity_poly.pdbx_strand_id
1 'polypeptide(L)'
;MSTAAIAARRALQQQRSRVLYRKTLRNVLSWAVHRDIFYVEAQKIREQFEINKDVANLETIDRLLYEGETRVEKFQHPDPYIGNCASLKCRFSRFLDMGLPVFSSRQFS
;
A
#
# COMPACT_ATOMS: atom_id res chain seq x y z
N MET A 1 -30.98 4.89 5.35
CA MET A 1 -30.00 3.78 5.30
C MET A 1 -29.92 3.14 6.68
N SER A 2 -29.78 1.82 6.78
CA SER A 2 -29.61 1.15 8.08
C SER A 2 -28.28 1.55 8.74
N THR A 3 -28.23 1.56 10.07
CA THR A 3 -27.02 1.91 10.85
C THR A 3 -25.86 0.97 10.53
N ALA A 4 -26.15 -0.33 10.33
CA ALA A 4 -25.18 -1.33 9.91
C ALA A 4 -24.55 -1.00 8.54
N ALA A 5 -25.34 -0.54 7.57
CA ALA A 5 -24.84 -0.16 6.26
C ALA A 5 -23.89 1.05 6.32
N ILE A 6 -24.19 2.03 7.19
CA ILE A 6 -23.32 3.20 7.41
C ILE A 6 -21.99 2.78 8.04
N ALA A 7 -22.02 1.90 9.03
CA ALA A 7 -20.82 1.37 9.67
C ALA A 7 -19.94 0.60 8.68
N ALA A 8 -20.54 -0.25 7.84
CA ALA A 8 -19.83 -0.97 6.78
C ALA A 8 -19.16 -0.02 5.77
N ARG A 9 -19.88 1.03 5.32
CA ARG A 9 -19.32 2.05 4.41
C ARG A 9 -18.13 2.78 5.04
N ARG A 10 -18.22 3.16 6.32
CA ARG A 10 -17.09 3.77 7.05
C ARG A 10 -15.89 2.85 7.16
N ALA A 11 -16.10 1.56 7.46
CA ALA A 11 -15.01 0.59 7.53
C ALA A 11 -14.29 0.45 6.17
N LEU A 12 -15.05 0.41 5.07
CA LEU A 12 -14.51 0.40 3.71
C LEU A 12 -13.73 1.67 3.39
N GLN A 13 -14.25 2.85 3.74
CA GLN A 13 -13.57 4.14 3.55
C GLN A 13 -12.24 4.19 4.32
N GLN A 14 -12.23 3.70 5.57
CA GLN A 14 -11.00 3.62 6.38
C GLN A 14 -9.98 2.65 5.78
N GLN A 15 -10.42 1.51 5.24
CA GLN A 15 -9.53 0.60 4.56
C GLN A 15 -8.94 1.24 3.29
N ARG A 16 -9.78 1.92 2.51
CA ARG A 16 -9.40 2.60 1.27
C ARG A 16 -8.41 3.73 1.52
N SER A 17 -8.63 4.56 2.55
CA SER A 17 -7.68 5.61 2.94
C SER A 17 -6.32 5.04 3.33
N ARG A 18 -6.27 3.92 4.08
CA ARG A 18 -5.03 3.23 4.46
C ARG A 18 -4.30 2.63 3.25
N VAL A 19 -5.03 2.14 2.25
CA VAL A 19 -4.44 1.63 1.01
C VAL A 19 -3.88 2.79 0.18
N LEU A 20 -4.66 3.86 0.02
CA LEU A 20 -4.25 5.08 -0.68
C LEU A 20 -2.98 5.67 -0.09
N TYR A 21 -2.91 5.82 1.24
CA TYR A 21 -1.73 6.33 1.94
C TYR A 21 -0.48 5.47 1.71
N ARG A 22 -0.62 4.14 1.69
CA ARG A 22 0.51 3.25 1.35
C ARG A 22 0.91 3.36 -0.11
N LYS A 23 -0.05 3.51 -1.02
CA LYS A 23 0.18 3.67 -2.46
C LYS A 23 0.89 4.99 -2.76
N THR A 24 0.46 6.10 -2.15
CA THR A 24 1.08 7.44 -2.32
C THR A 24 2.54 7.42 -1.88
N LEU A 25 2.84 6.89 -0.69
CA LEU A 25 4.22 6.82 -0.18
C LEU A 25 5.13 5.96 -1.06
N ARG A 26 4.63 4.82 -1.57
CA ARG A 26 5.39 3.98 -2.51
C ARG A 26 5.66 4.70 -3.82
N ASN A 27 4.69 5.49 -4.31
CA ASN A 27 4.87 6.28 -5.51
C ASN A 27 5.94 7.37 -5.31
N VAL A 28 5.87 8.14 -4.22
CA VAL A 28 6.90 9.13 -3.86
C VAL A 28 8.26 8.48 -3.73
N LEU A 29 8.34 7.30 -3.11
CA LEU A 29 9.60 6.56 -3.02
C LEU A 29 10.16 6.14 -4.39
N SER A 30 9.29 5.84 -5.35
CA SER A 30 9.72 5.49 -6.72
C SER A 30 10.30 6.69 -7.47
N TRP A 31 9.79 7.90 -7.20
CA TRP A 31 10.32 9.15 -7.75
C TRP A 31 11.55 9.67 -7.00
N ALA A 32 11.61 9.46 -5.68
CA ALA A 32 12.68 10.00 -4.84
C ALA A 32 13.93 9.11 -4.91
N VAL A 33 14.95 9.60 -5.62
CA VAL A 33 16.27 8.96 -5.67
C VAL A 33 16.95 8.98 -4.29
N HIS A 34 16.80 10.08 -3.55
CA HIS A 34 17.41 10.30 -2.22
C HIS A 34 16.39 10.30 -1.08
N ARG A 35 16.82 9.83 0.10
CA ARG A 35 15.96 9.70 1.29
C ARG A 35 15.52 11.03 1.90
N ASP A 36 16.35 12.06 1.81
CA ASP A 36 16.02 13.38 2.38
C ASP A 36 14.79 14.00 1.69
N ILE A 37 14.76 13.89 0.36
CA ILE A 37 13.61 14.33 -0.46
C ILE A 37 12.36 13.52 -0.10
N PHE A 38 12.51 12.21 0.08
CA PHE A 38 11.41 11.34 0.48
C PHE A 38 10.81 11.76 1.82
N TYR A 39 11.61 12.08 2.84
CA TYR A 39 11.09 12.47 4.16
C TYR A 39 10.31 13.78 4.11
N VAL A 40 10.82 14.78 3.38
CA VAL A 40 10.13 16.07 3.21
C VAL A 40 8.77 15.86 2.53
N GLU A 41 8.72 15.09 1.44
CA GLU A 41 7.45 14.84 0.73
C GLU A 41 6.50 13.94 1.53
N ALA A 42 7.02 12.93 2.23
CA ALA A 42 6.21 12.06 3.09
C ALA A 42 5.57 12.83 4.25
N GLN A 43 6.29 13.82 4.82
CA GLN A 43 5.75 14.70 5.85
C GLN A 43 4.60 15.56 5.30
N LYS A 44 4.77 16.18 4.14
CA LYS A 44 3.70 16.96 3.49
C LYS A 44 2.45 16.11 3.24
N ILE A 45 2.63 14.88 2.76
CA ILE A 45 1.51 13.94 2.58
C ILE A 45 0.84 13.65 3.93
N ARG A 46 1.62 13.38 4.98
CA ARG A 46 1.05 13.14 6.32
C ARG A 46 0.22 14.33 6.80
N GLU A 47 0.74 15.55 6.69
CA GLU A 47 0.02 16.77 7.06
C GLU A 47 -1.29 16.92 6.28
N GLN A 48 -1.28 16.65 4.97
CA GLN A 48 -2.50 16.66 4.15
C GLN A 48 -3.55 15.65 4.62
N PHE A 49 -3.14 14.45 5.06
CA PHE A 49 -4.06 13.46 5.60
C PHE A 49 -4.56 13.81 6.99
N GLU A 50 -3.74 14.43 7.85
CA GLU A 50 -4.17 14.89 9.18
C GLU A 50 -5.20 16.03 9.09
N ILE A 51 -5.03 16.98 8.16
CA ILE A 51 -6.01 18.06 7.93
C ILE A 51 -7.41 17.50 7.59
N ASN A 52 -7.47 16.38 6.87
CA ASN A 52 -8.71 15.77 6.40
C ASN A 52 -9.27 14.66 7.31
N LYS A 53 -8.68 14.46 8.50
CA LYS A 53 -9.02 13.36 9.40
C LYS A 53 -10.41 13.47 10.02
N ASP A 54 -10.84 14.70 10.33
CA ASP A 54 -12.06 14.97 11.09
C ASP A 54 -13.30 15.24 10.21
N VAL A 55 -13.23 14.92 8.92
CA VAL A 55 -14.36 15.09 7.99
C VAL A 55 -15.46 14.08 8.31
N ALA A 56 -16.62 14.56 8.76
CA ALA A 56 -17.75 13.70 9.15
C ALA A 56 -18.65 13.24 7.99
N ASN A 57 -18.66 13.99 6.89
CA ASN A 57 -19.56 13.78 5.75
C ASN A 57 -19.08 12.66 4.83
N LEU A 58 -19.88 11.59 4.68
CA LEU A 58 -19.51 10.39 3.90
C LEU A 58 -19.24 10.67 2.42
N GLU A 59 -20.09 11.49 1.79
CA GLU A 59 -19.94 11.83 0.37
C GLU A 59 -18.69 12.68 0.11
N THR A 60 -18.36 13.57 1.06
CA THR A 60 -17.13 14.38 1.00
C THR A 60 -15.89 13.49 1.10
N ILE A 61 -15.90 12.49 1.98
CA ILE A 61 -14.81 11.51 2.09
C ILE A 61 -14.61 10.76 0.77
N ASP A 62 -15.68 10.29 0.14
CA ASP A 62 -15.58 9.56 -1.13
C ASP A 62 -15.04 10.43 -2.27
N ARG A 63 -15.46 11.70 -2.33
CA ARG A 63 -14.90 12.67 -3.27
C ARG A 63 -13.40 12.89 -3.04
N LEU A 64 -12.97 13.12 -1.80
CA LEU A 64 -11.56 13.33 -1.47
C LEU A 64 -10.71 12.09 -1.79
N LEU A 65 -11.23 10.89 -1.50
CA LEU A 65 -10.57 9.63 -1.87
C LEU A 65 -10.41 9.49 -3.38
N TYR A 66 -11.46 9.81 -4.15
CA TYR A 66 -11.42 9.78 -5.61
C TYR A 66 -10.42 10.79 -6.20
N GLU A 67 -10.40 12.02 -5.68
CA GLU A 67 -9.44 13.05 -6.09
C GLU A 67 -8.00 12.62 -5.76
N GLY A 68 -7.78 12.01 -4.60
CA GLY A 68 -6.49 11.45 -4.18
C GLY A 68 -6.02 10.30 -5.06
N GLU A 69 -6.90 9.35 -5.37
CA GLU A 69 -6.60 8.22 -6.27
C GLU A 69 -6.25 8.70 -7.68
N THR A 70 -7.05 9.61 -8.23
CA THR A 70 -6.82 10.20 -9.55
C THR A 70 -5.46 10.93 -9.60
N ARG A 71 -5.07 11.62 -8.52
CA ARG A 71 -3.76 12.27 -8.44
C ARG A 71 -2.63 11.24 -8.46
N VAL A 72 -2.75 10.16 -7.70
CA VAL A 72 -1.72 9.10 -7.66
C VAL A 72 -1.56 8.43 -9.02
N GLU A 73 -2.66 8.17 -9.72
CA GLU A 73 -2.64 7.57 -11.05
C GLU A 73 -1.98 8.47 -12.09
N LYS A 74 -2.27 9.77 -12.05
CA LYS A 74 -1.65 10.76 -12.94
C LYS A 74 -0.13 10.87 -12.76
N PHE A 75 0.34 10.80 -11.52
CA PHE A 75 1.76 10.95 -11.19
C PHE A 75 2.43 9.62 -10.90
N GLN A 76 1.90 8.51 -11.43
CA GLN A 76 2.47 7.20 -11.22
C GLN A 76 3.80 7.07 -11.99
N HIS A 77 4.87 6.63 -11.31
CA HIS A 77 6.14 6.38 -11.98
C HIS A 77 5.98 5.28 -13.05
N PRO A 78 6.51 5.45 -14.28
CA PRO A 78 6.35 4.48 -15.35
C PRO A 78 7.00 3.12 -15.04
N ASP A 79 8.04 3.10 -14.21
CA ASP A 79 8.71 1.90 -13.70
C ASP A 79 8.70 1.87 -12.16
N PRO A 80 7.63 1.37 -11.52
CA PRO A 80 7.48 1.46 -10.06
C PRO A 80 8.57 0.67 -9.34
N TYR A 81 9.06 1.19 -8.21
CA TYR A 81 10.09 0.52 -7.42
C TYR A 81 9.57 -0.82 -6.87
N ILE A 82 10.01 -1.92 -7.47
CA ILE A 82 9.76 -3.28 -6.99
C ILE A 82 10.97 -3.69 -6.15
N GLY A 83 10.83 -3.66 -4.83
CA GLY A 83 11.86 -4.21 -3.95
C GLY A 83 12.18 -5.66 -4.36
N ASN A 84 13.47 -6.00 -4.40
CA ASN A 84 14.01 -7.23 -5.02
C ASN A 84 13.64 -8.56 -4.31
N CYS A 85 12.55 -8.61 -3.55
CA CYS A 85 12.07 -9.77 -2.79
C CYS A 85 10.53 -9.77 -2.55
N ALA A 86 9.72 -9.18 -3.43
CA ALA A 86 8.25 -9.19 -3.31
C ALA A 86 7.55 -10.16 -4.29
N SER A 87 8.21 -10.60 -5.37
CA SER A 87 7.71 -11.72 -6.14
C SER A 87 8.10 -13.02 -5.40
N LEU A 88 7.12 -13.86 -5.08
CA LEU A 88 7.35 -15.23 -4.59
C LEU A 88 8.29 -16.05 -5.52
N LYS A 89 8.57 -15.55 -6.73
CA LYS A 89 9.40 -16.17 -7.76
C LYS A 89 10.92 -16.11 -7.45
N CYS A 90 11.43 -15.11 -6.74
CA CYS A 90 12.89 -14.99 -6.52
C CYS A 90 13.39 -15.68 -5.23
N ARG A 91 12.49 -16.08 -4.32
CA ARG A 91 12.86 -16.78 -3.07
C ARG A 91 12.83 -18.30 -3.23
N PHE A 92 11.90 -18.83 -4.02
CA PHE A 92 11.76 -20.27 -4.25
C PHE A 92 12.90 -20.85 -5.09
N SER A 93 13.37 -20.11 -6.10
CA SER A 93 14.47 -20.56 -6.97
C SER A 93 15.82 -20.65 -6.25
N ARG A 94 16.10 -19.79 -5.27
CA ARG A 94 17.33 -19.91 -4.44
C ARG A 94 17.26 -21.00 -3.38
N PHE A 95 16.06 -21.35 -2.90
CA PHE A 95 15.90 -22.42 -1.91
C PHE A 95 16.11 -23.82 -2.53
N LEU A 96 15.81 -23.97 -3.83
CA LEU A 96 16.04 -25.24 -4.56
C LEU A 96 17.49 -25.42 -5.04
N ASP A 97 18.28 -24.35 -5.14
CA ASP A 97 19.70 -24.42 -5.53
C ASP A 97 20.64 -24.79 -4.36
N MET A 98 20.18 -24.61 -3.11
CA MET A 98 20.90 -25.07 -1.92
C MET A 98 20.45 -26.49 -1.60
N GLY A 99 21.02 -27.47 -2.30
CA GLY A 99 20.74 -28.90 -2.19
C GLY A 99 20.77 -29.43 -0.75
N LEU A 100 19.66 -29.31 -0.03
CA LEU A 100 19.42 -29.98 1.24
C LEU A 100 18.78 -31.35 0.96
N PRO A 101 19.24 -32.41 1.63
CA PRO A 101 18.73 -33.76 1.39
C PRO A 101 17.25 -33.82 1.73
N VAL A 102 16.47 -34.29 0.75
CA VAL A 102 15.05 -34.59 0.87
C VAL A 102 14.86 -35.52 2.08
N PHE A 103 14.25 -35.01 3.15
CA PHE A 103 13.79 -35.81 4.28
C PHE A 103 12.73 -36.79 3.73
N SER A 104 13.17 -38.01 3.43
CA SER A 104 12.29 -39.11 3.07
C SER A 104 11.58 -39.61 4.32
N SER A 105 10.35 -39.16 4.51
CA SER A 105 9.43 -39.66 5.53
C SER A 105 9.01 -41.09 5.21
N ARG A 106 9.87 -42.06 5.53
CA ARG A 106 9.57 -43.50 5.47
C ARG A 106 9.87 -44.17 6.81
N GLN A 107 9.35 -43.58 7.89
CA GLN A 107 9.23 -44.21 9.21
C GLN A 107 7.96 -43.67 9.86
N PHE A 108 6.81 -44.19 9.47
CA PHE A 108 5.57 -44.22 10.27
C PHE A 108 4.60 -45.15 9.54
N SER A 109 4.81 -46.46 9.68
CA SER A 109 3.82 -47.42 10.20
C SER A 109 4.44 -48.81 10.28
#